data_AF-A0A0D0CUX9-F1
#
_entry.id   AF-A0A0D0CUX9-F1
#
_cell.length_a   1.000
_cell.length_b   1.000
_cell.length_c   1.000
_cell.angle_alpha   90.00
_cell.angle_beta   90.00
_cell.angle_gamma   90.00
#
_symmetry.space_group_name_H-M   'P 1'
#
loop_
_entity.id
_entity.type
_entity.pdbx_description
1 polymer ?
#
loop_
_entity_poly.entity_id
_entity_poly.type
_entity_poly.pdbx_seq_one_letter_code
_entity_poly.pdbx_strand_id
1 'polypeptide(L)'
;GFITFHYRRASGMKVGLVPWMQISTQRLDYISEKYLPQGAKLQEPSKLQKKEVISLLEFWRDRQKSDPADILCFRKWRDGRGTLQDPVELDSDKEGGC
;
A
#
# COMPACT_ATOMS: atom_id res chain seq x y z
N GLY A 1 -4.60 6.77 8.11
CA GLY A 1 -5.44 6.31 6.98
C GLY A 1 -4.98 4.94 6.54
N PHE A 2 -5.86 4.16 5.88
CA PHE A 2 -5.61 2.76 5.49
C PHE A 2 -4.26 2.57 4.77
N ILE A 3 -4.03 3.28 3.66
CA ILE A 3 -2.77 3.17 2.89
C ILE A 3 -1.56 3.59 3.73
N THR A 4 -1.67 4.67 4.51
CA THR A 4 -0.59 5.13 5.41
C THR A 4 -0.22 4.07 6.44
N PHE A 5 -1.19 3.33 6.97
CA PHE A 5 -0.94 2.25 7.92
C PHE A 5 -0.09 1.15 7.27
N HIS A 6 -0.49 0.66 6.09
CA HIS A 6 0.24 -0.38 5.37
C HIS A 6 1.64 0.08 4.94
N TYR A 7 1.81 1.33 4.52
CA TYR A 7 3.12 1.90 4.19
C TYR A 7 4.05 1.99 5.41
N ARG A 8 3.51 2.40 6.57
CA ARG A 8 4.28 2.46 7.83
C ARG A 8 4.66 1.08 8.34
N ARG A 9 3.78 0.09 8.18
CA ARG A 9 4.09 -1.32 8.46
C ARG A 9 5.28 -1.78 7.62
N ALA A 10 5.25 -1.56 6.31
CA ALA A 10 6.35 -1.95 5.42
C ALA A 10 7.66 -1.19 5.69
N SER A 11 7.60 0.08 6.11
CA SER A 11 8.81 0.87 6.37
C SER A 11 9.37 0.77 7.79
N GLY A 12 8.63 0.17 8.73
CA GLY A 12 8.95 0.25 10.17
C GLY A 12 8.90 1.66 10.77
N MET A 13 8.51 2.68 9.98
CA MET A 13 8.55 4.08 10.42
C MET A 13 7.27 4.49 11.13
N LYS A 14 7.40 5.07 12.34
CA LYS A 14 6.25 5.62 13.09
C LYS A 14 5.62 6.83 12.42
N VAL A 15 6.40 7.62 11.68
CA VAL A 15 5.99 8.93 11.13
C VAL A 15 6.17 9.01 9.60
N GLY A 16 6.38 7.87 8.92
CA GLY A 16 6.60 7.83 7.48
C GLY A 16 5.44 8.48 6.70
N LEU A 17 5.79 9.37 5.77
CA LEU A 17 4.86 9.93 4.77
C LEU A 17 4.81 9.03 3.55
N VAL A 18 3.61 8.82 3.03
CA VAL A 18 3.40 8.03 1.81
C VAL A 18 3.95 8.83 0.62
N PRO A 19 4.88 8.28 -0.19
CA PRO A 19 5.47 8.98 -1.32
C PRO A 19 4.51 8.97 -2.53
N TRP A 20 3.40 9.71 -2.42
CA TRP A 20 2.29 9.67 -3.39
C TRP A 20 2.71 9.96 -4.82
N MET A 21 3.68 10.86 -5.03
CA MET A 21 4.19 11.20 -6.37
C MET A 21 4.93 10.03 -7.01
N GLN A 22 5.69 9.28 -6.23
CA GLN A 22 6.41 8.11 -6.70
C GLN A 22 5.46 6.92 -6.87
N ILE A 23 4.49 6.74 -5.97
CA ILE A 23 3.47 5.69 -6.12
C ILE A 23 2.61 5.93 -7.37
N SER A 24 2.30 7.17 -7.73
CA SER A 24 1.48 7.44 -8.92
C SER A 24 2.21 7.16 -10.24
N THR A 25 3.54 7.24 -10.25
CA THR A 25 4.40 7.08 -11.45
C THR A 25 5.06 5.71 -11.54
N GLN A 26 5.41 5.13 -10.39
CA GLN A 26 6.14 3.87 -10.22
C GLN A 26 5.31 2.87 -9.40
N ARG A 27 3.98 2.92 -9.53
CA ARG A 27 3.01 2.15 -8.72
C ARG A 27 3.42 0.71 -8.48
N LEU A 28 3.81 0.03 -9.55
CA LEU A 28 4.13 -1.39 -9.50
C LEU A 28 5.32 -1.66 -8.60
N ASP A 29 6.31 -0.78 -8.52
CA ASP A 29 7.48 -0.90 -7.62
C ASP A 29 7.07 -1.00 -6.16
N TYR A 30 5.98 -0.34 -5.77
CA TYR A 30 5.48 -0.33 -4.41
C TYR A 30 4.40 -1.38 -4.16
N ILE A 31 3.51 -1.62 -5.11
CA ILE A 31 2.29 -2.43 -4.90
C ILE A 31 2.03 -3.31 -6.12
N SER A 32 1.87 -4.61 -5.88
CA SER A 32 1.49 -5.58 -6.92
C SER A 32 0.08 -5.34 -7.47
N GLU A 33 -0.15 -5.68 -8.74
CA GLU A 33 -1.44 -5.52 -9.41
C GLU A 33 -2.59 -6.24 -8.69
N LYS A 34 -2.31 -7.35 -8.00
CA LYS A 34 -3.34 -8.11 -7.26
C LYS A 34 -4.04 -7.30 -6.16
N TYR A 35 -3.42 -6.22 -5.69
CA TYR A 35 -3.95 -5.36 -4.62
C TYR A 35 -4.73 -4.15 -5.14
N LEU A 36 -4.95 -4.04 -6.45
CA LEU A 36 -5.66 -2.91 -7.05
C LEU A 36 -6.71 -3.40 -8.04
N PRO A 37 -7.84 -2.68 -8.18
CA PRO A 37 -8.74 -2.89 -9.30
C PRO A 37 -8.01 -2.70 -10.63
N GLN A 38 -8.43 -3.44 -11.66
CA GLN A 38 -7.83 -3.33 -12.99
C GLN A 38 -7.90 -1.88 -13.51
N GLY A 39 -6.76 -1.36 -13.96
CA GLY A 39 -6.66 0.01 -14.46
C GLY A 39 -6.74 1.12 -13.39
N ALA A 40 -6.82 0.78 -12.11
CA ALA A 40 -6.92 1.78 -11.05
C ALA A 40 -5.66 2.66 -10.96
N LYS A 41 -5.90 3.96 -10.83
CA LYS A 41 -4.89 4.94 -10.44
C LYS A 41 -4.78 4.92 -8.93
N LEU A 42 -3.56 4.79 -8.42
CA LEU A 42 -3.30 5.01 -7.01
C LEU A 42 -2.53 6.32 -6.84
N GLN A 43 -3.22 7.32 -6.29
CA GLN A 43 -2.70 8.65 -6.04
C GLN A 43 -3.10 9.09 -4.64
N GLU A 44 -2.63 10.28 -4.25
CA GLU A 44 -3.11 10.92 -3.03
C GLU A 44 -4.64 11.04 -3.05
N PRO A 45 -5.35 10.69 -1.95
CA PRO A 45 -6.81 10.68 -1.93
C PRO A 45 -7.48 11.98 -2.35
N SER A 46 -6.88 13.14 -2.06
CA SER A 46 -7.37 14.46 -2.46
C SER A 46 -7.41 14.69 -3.97
N LYS A 47 -6.67 13.88 -4.75
CA LYS A 47 -6.57 13.96 -6.21
C LYS A 47 -7.46 12.94 -6.93
N LEU A 48 -8.11 12.04 -6.19
CA LEU A 48 -9.00 11.03 -6.74
C LEU A 48 -10.44 11.53 -6.72
N GLN A 49 -11.21 11.15 -7.74
CA GLN A 49 -12.65 11.33 -7.73
C GLN A 49 -13.27 10.42 -6.67
N LYS A 50 -14.39 10.84 -6.08
CA LYS A 50 -15.11 10.06 -5.07
C LYS A 50 -15.38 8.62 -5.52
N LYS A 51 -15.75 8.41 -6.79
CA LYS A 51 -16.00 7.08 -7.36
C LYS A 51 -14.73 6.19 -7.39
N GLU A 52 -13.56 6.78 -7.64
CA GLU A 52 -12.28 6.06 -7.67
C GLU A 52 -11.88 5.65 -6.25
N VAL A 53 -12.07 6.55 -5.27
CA VAL A 53 -11.84 6.24 -3.85
C VAL A 53 -12.77 5.12 -3.38
N ILE A 54 -14.07 5.19 -3.71
CA ILE A 54 -15.04 4.14 -3.35
C ILE A 54 -14.63 2.81 -3.97
N SER A 55 -14.31 2.77 -5.26
CA SER A 55 -13.89 1.55 -5.94
C SER A 55 -12.66 0.89 -5.29
N LEU A 56 -11.66 1.68 -4.88
CA LEU A 56 -10.50 1.18 -4.14
C LEU A 56 -10.89 0.60 -2.77
N LEU A 57 -11.72 1.31 -2.00
CA LEU A 57 -12.14 0.87 -0.68
C LEU A 57 -13.02 -0.40 -0.73
N GLU A 58 -13.91 -0.50 -1.72
CA GLU A 58 -14.74 -1.70 -1.90
C GLU A 58 -13.90 -2.91 -2.28
N PHE A 59 -12.92 -2.72 -3.17
CA PHE A 59 -11.97 -3.77 -3.54
C PHE A 59 -11.20 -4.30 -2.33
N TRP A 60 -10.62 -3.42 -1.51
CA TRP A 60 -9.92 -3.84 -0.29
C TRP A 60 -10.85 -4.45 0.76
N ARG A 61 -12.09 -3.95 0.88
CA ARG A 61 -13.10 -4.55 1.77
C ARG A 61 -13.44 -5.98 1.36
N ASP A 62 -13.55 -6.27 0.07
CA ASP A 62 -13.86 -7.62 -0.41
C ASP A 62 -12.67 -8.57 -0.26
N ARG A 63 -11.44 -8.06 -0.40
CA ARG A 63 -10.23 -8.80 -0.01
C ARG A 63 -10.21 -9.12 1.48
N GLN A 64 -10.55 -8.16 2.34
CA GLN A 64 -10.60 -8.36 3.79
C GLN A 64 -11.56 -9.48 4.21
N LYS A 65 -12.68 -9.67 3.50
CA LYS A 65 -13.60 -10.79 3.75
C LYS A 65 -13.02 -12.14 3.35
N SER A 66 -12.16 -12.15 2.33
CA SER A 66 -11.61 -13.37 1.73
C SER A 66 -10.34 -13.82 2.46
N ASP A 67 -9.43 -12.88 2.72
CA ASP A 67 -8.18 -13.06 3.44
C ASP A 67 -7.87 -11.79 4.25
N PRO A 68 -8.16 -11.77 5.56
CA PRO A 68 -7.88 -10.63 6.42
C PRO A 68 -6.39 -10.30 6.58
N ALA A 69 -5.48 -11.24 6.27
CA ALA A 69 -4.04 -11.00 6.32
C ALA A 69 -3.53 -10.37 5.01
N ASP A 70 -4.11 -10.71 3.85
CA ASP A 70 -3.63 -10.27 2.52
C ASP A 70 -4.48 -9.16 1.85
N ILE A 71 -4.71 -8.06 2.57
CA ILE A 71 -5.58 -6.96 2.09
C ILE A 71 -4.83 -5.98 1.17
N LEU A 72 -3.66 -5.51 1.62
CA LEU A 72 -2.78 -4.57 0.91
C LEU A 72 -1.35 -4.73 1.44
N CYS A 73 -0.40 -5.03 0.56
CA CYS A 73 1.03 -5.07 0.91
C CYS A 73 1.82 -4.08 0.06
N PHE A 74 2.71 -3.36 0.73
CA PHE A 74 3.77 -2.61 0.08
C PHE A 74 5.00 -3.52 -0.05
N ARG A 75 5.41 -3.81 -1.28
CA ARG A 75 6.60 -4.64 -1.57
C ARG A 75 7.92 -3.87 -1.49
N LYS A 76 7.86 -2.54 -1.48
CA LYS A 76 8.99 -1.64 -1.26
C LYS A 76 8.53 -0.40 -0.50
N TRP A 77 9.45 0.21 0.23
CA TRP A 77 9.28 1.56 0.80
C TRP A 77 10.45 2.45 0.37
N ARG A 78 10.31 3.76 0.52
CA ARG A 78 11.34 4.73 0.14
C ARG A 78 11.98 5.35 1.38
N ASP A 79 13.30 5.22 1.48
CA ASP A 79 14.08 5.81 2.57
C ASP A 79 14.30 7.32 2.41
N GLY A 80 14.90 7.95 3.43
CA GLY A 80 15.20 9.38 3.42
C GLY A 80 16.22 9.83 2.37
N ARG A 81 16.94 8.88 1.74
CA ARG A 81 17.84 9.14 0.61
C ARG A 81 17.15 8.97 -0.74
N GLY A 82 15.88 8.57 -0.73
CA GLY A 82 15.10 8.32 -1.93
C GLY A 82 15.34 6.94 -2.54
N THR A 83 15.97 6.00 -1.84
CA THR A 83 16.22 4.64 -2.35
C THR A 83 15.07 3.70 -2.00
N LEU A 84 14.73 2.78 -2.91
CA LEU A 84 13.74 1.73 -2.63
C LEU A 84 14.37 0.64 -1.77
N GLN A 85 13.71 0.33 -0.67
CA GLN A 85 14.12 -0.68 0.30
C GLN A 85 13.06 -1.78 0.40
N ASP A 86 13.50 -2.98 0.75
CA ASP A 86 12.60 -4.08 1.09
C ASP A 86 11.78 -3.78 2.35
N PRO A 87 10.56 -4.35 2.48
CA PRO A 87 9.75 -4.17 3.66
C PRO A 87 10.49 -4.71 4.89
N VAL A 88 10.35 -4.03 6.02
CA VAL A 88 10.86 -4.53 7.29
C VAL A 88 10.06 -5.76 7.67
N GLU A 89 10.75 -6.89 7.86
CA GLU A 89 10.18 -8.06 8.51
C GLU A 89 9.90 -7.69 9.97
N LEU A 90 8.62 -7.57 10.32
CA LEU A 90 8.26 -7.45 11.73
C LEU A 90 8.24 -8.88 12.27
N ASP A 91 9.18 -9.18 13.18
CA ASP A 91 9.10 -10.37 14.03
C ASP A 91 7.73 -10.35 14.72
N SER A 92 6.82 -11.18 14.23
CA SER A 92 5.52 -11.45 14.83
C SER A 92 5.16 -12.84 14.36
N ASP A 93 5.16 -13.77 15.31
CA ASP A 93 4.70 -15.14 15.10
C ASP A 93 3.49 -15.20 14.16
N LYS A 94 3.67 -15.98 13.09
CA LYS A 94 2.74 -16.40 12.02
C LYS A 94 2.99 -15.76 10.65
N GLU A 95 3.33 -16.66 9.74
CA GLU A 95 3.47 -16.52 8.29
C GLU A 95 2.48 -15.52 7.68
N GLY A 96 3.07 -14.54 7.02
CA GLY A 96 2.46 -13.54 6.17
C GLY A 96 3.58 -12.59 5.79
N GLY A 97 4.31 -12.92 4.72
CA GLY A 97 5.31 -12.01 4.15
C GLY A 97 4.58 -10.79 3.61
N CYS A 98 4.56 -9.71 4.41
CA CYS A 98 3.34 -8.90 4.60
C CYS A 98 2.13 -9.75 5.05
#